data_AF-A0A417BX78-F1
#
_entry.id   AF-A0A417BX78-F1
#
_cell.length_a   1.000
_cell.length_b   1.000
_cell.length_c   1.000
_cell.angle_alpha   90.00
_cell.angle_beta   90.00
_cell.angle_gamma   90.00
#
_symmetry.space_group_name_H-M   'P 1'
#
loop_
_entity.id
_entity.type
_entity.pdbx_description
1 polymer ?
#
loop_
_entity_poly.entity_id
_entity_poly.type
_entity_poly.pdbx_seq_one_letter_code
_entity_poly.pdbx_strand_id
1 'polypeptide(L)'
;MRPDRSSAGSQLGCDPDGATCHMDGSCMSSIFKITVMCYVFNRPLNGISDIAFAFFVAVCSSVAMSSVPGGGAIAETIIISLFGFPVEGLPICIMLSQLCDAATTLVNSSGDTAASMVVTRLLYGKDWLEQNLSGKQE
;
A
#
# COMPACT_ATOMS: atom_id res chain seq x y z
N MET A 1 14.73 34.75 11.21
CA MET A 1 15.73 33.67 11.27
C MET A 1 15.40 32.68 10.17
N ARG A 2 16.26 32.55 9.15
CA ARG A 2 16.08 31.52 8.10
C ARG A 2 16.47 30.18 8.70
N PRO A 3 15.65 29.12 8.59
CA PRO A 3 16.06 27.80 9.04
C PRO A 3 17.26 27.34 8.22
N ASP A 4 18.20 26.72 8.91
CA ASP A 4 19.47 26.19 8.40
C ASP A 4 19.23 25.15 7.28
N ARG A 5 19.76 25.43 6.07
CA ARG A 5 19.68 24.58 4.87
C ARG A 5 20.43 23.25 5.03
N SER A 6 21.31 23.10 6.02
CA SER A 6 22.05 21.86 6.29
C SER A 6 21.19 20.76 6.91
N SER A 7 20.03 21.08 7.48
CA SER A 7 19.14 20.11 8.13
C SER A 7 17.87 19.80 7.32
N ALA A 8 17.62 20.55 6.23
CA ALA A 8 16.47 20.34 5.35
C ALA A 8 16.69 19.23 4.32
N GLY A 9 17.95 18.90 4.00
CA GLY A 9 18.28 17.80 3.09
C GLY A 9 18.12 16.40 3.68
N SER A 10 18.10 16.28 5.01
CA SER A 10 17.93 15.01 5.72
C SER A 10 16.52 14.79 6.31
N GLN A 11 15.61 15.77 6.19
CA GLN A 11 14.23 15.69 6.69
C GLN A 11 13.15 15.77 5.61
N LEU A 12 13.55 15.78 4.33
CA LEU A 12 12.63 15.55 3.22
C LEU A 12 12.61 14.09 2.77
N GLY A 13 13.07 13.18 3.63
CA GLY A 13 12.88 11.76 3.44
C GLY A 13 11.47 11.42 3.86
N CYS A 14 10.73 10.73 3.00
CA CYS A 14 9.59 9.94 3.45
C CYS A 14 10.04 9.16 4.68
N ASP A 15 9.54 9.52 5.87
CA ASP A 15 9.87 8.79 7.08
C ASP A 15 9.56 7.31 6.86
N PRO A 16 10.39 6.36 7.35
CA PRO A 16 10.16 4.94 7.17
C PRO A 16 8.77 4.48 7.68
N ASP A 17 8.19 5.24 8.61
CA ASP A 17 6.84 5.02 9.16
C ASP A 17 5.71 5.56 8.27
N GLY A 18 5.98 6.54 7.40
CA GLY A 18 4.97 7.15 6.52
C GLY A 18 4.60 6.26 5.31
N ALA A 19 5.56 5.50 4.80
CA ALA A 19 5.34 4.51 3.73
C ALA A 19 4.55 3.29 4.21
N THR A 20 4.55 3.01 5.52
CA THR A 20 3.86 1.86 6.13
C THR A 20 2.35 2.08 6.29
N CYS A 21 1.92 3.35 6.41
CA CYS A 21 0.50 3.73 6.48
C CYS A 21 -0.15 3.88 5.10
N HIS A 22 0.64 4.06 4.04
CA HIS A 22 0.15 4.24 2.67
C HIS A 22 0.22 2.92 1.89
N MET A 23 -0.59 1.94 2.30
CA MET A 23 -0.64 0.63 1.65
C MET A 23 -1.88 0.49 0.75
N ASP A 24 -2.10 1.47 -0.12
CA ASP A 24 -3.22 1.47 -1.08
C ASP A 24 -3.18 0.23 -1.98
N GLY A 25 -1.99 -0.16 -2.46
CA GLY A 25 -1.82 -1.37 -3.28
C GLY A 25 -2.17 -2.67 -2.54
N SER A 26 -1.88 -2.76 -1.23
CA SER A 26 -2.19 -3.94 -0.41
C SER A 26 -3.69 -4.05 -0.11
N CYS A 27 -4.37 -2.92 0.07
CA CYS A 27 -5.81 -2.88 0.22
C CYS A 27 -6.51 -3.32 -1.08
N MET A 28 -6.09 -2.76 -2.22
CA MET A 28 -6.63 -3.12 -3.54
C MET A 28 -6.43 -4.60 -3.88
N SER A 29 -5.22 -5.14 -3.65
CA SER A 29 -4.94 -6.56 -3.88
C SER A 29 -5.73 -7.47 -2.94
N SER A 30 -6.00 -7.05 -1.71
CA SER A 30 -6.84 -7.79 -0.76
C SER A 30 -8.30 -7.87 -1.21
N ILE A 31 -8.88 -6.76 -1.69
CA ILE A 31 -10.25 -6.75 -2.25
C ILE A 31 -10.33 -7.65 -3.48
N PHE A 32 -9.32 -7.59 -4.36
CA PHE A 32 -9.25 -8.45 -5.54
C PHE A 32 -9.23 -9.93 -5.15
N LYS A 33 -8.39 -10.32 -4.18
CA LYS A 33 -8.34 -11.70 -3.66
C LYS A 33 -9.67 -12.16 -3.07
N ILE A 34 -10.32 -11.33 -2.25
CA ILE A 34 -11.64 -11.64 -1.66
C ILE A 34 -12.67 -11.87 -2.76
N THR A 35 -12.67 -11.03 -3.80
CA THR A 35 -13.61 -11.12 -4.93
C THR A 35 -13.39 -12.40 -5.73
N VAL A 36 -12.14 -12.72 -6.06
CA VAL A 36 -11.79 -13.96 -6.76
C VAL A 36 -12.15 -15.20 -5.93
N MET A 37 -11.91 -15.16 -4.62
CA MET A 37 -12.29 -16.24 -3.72
C MET A 37 -13.80 -16.45 -3.63
N CYS A 38 -14.56 -15.37 -3.53
CA CYS A 38 -16.02 -15.43 -3.57
C CYS A 38 -16.52 -16.05 -4.88
N TYR A 39 -15.88 -15.72 -6.00
CA TYR A 39 -16.20 -16.30 -7.31
C TYR A 39 -15.86 -17.81 -7.38
N VAL A 40 -14.66 -18.21 -6.95
CA VAL A 40 -14.19 -19.62 -6.99
C VAL A 40 -15.02 -20.54 -6.09
N PHE A 41 -15.37 -20.08 -4.89
CA PHE A 41 -16.18 -20.85 -3.93
C PHE A 41 -17.68 -20.61 -4.04
N ASN A 42 -18.11 -19.92 -5.11
CA ASN A 42 -19.52 -19.65 -5.41
C ASN A 42 -20.27 -18.99 -4.23
N ARG A 43 -19.57 -18.12 -3.49
CA ARG A 43 -20.11 -17.33 -2.39
C ARG A 43 -20.57 -15.97 -2.94
N PRO A 44 -21.88 -15.72 -3.06
CA PRO A 44 -22.35 -14.46 -3.65
C PRO A 44 -22.04 -13.26 -2.74
N LEU A 45 -21.47 -12.20 -3.32
CA LEU A 45 -21.35 -10.87 -2.71
C LEU A 45 -22.53 -10.00 -3.18
N ASN A 46 -23.76 -10.40 -2.84
CA ASN A 46 -24.97 -9.79 -3.39
C ASN A 46 -25.53 -8.66 -2.51
N GLY A 47 -25.13 -8.60 -1.23
CA GLY A 47 -25.57 -7.57 -0.30
C GLY A 47 -24.59 -6.40 -0.20
N ILE A 48 -25.12 -5.19 0.01
CA ILE A 48 -24.32 -4.00 0.40
C ILE A 48 -23.55 -4.28 1.70
N SER A 49 -24.13 -5.07 2.61
CA SER A 49 -23.47 -5.53 3.84
C SER A 49 -22.21 -6.36 3.56
N ASP A 50 -22.25 -7.24 2.55
CA ASP A 50 -21.15 -8.15 2.23
C ASP A 50 -20.00 -7.39 1.58
N ILE A 51 -20.33 -6.41 0.73
CA ILE A 51 -19.37 -5.49 0.13
C ILE A 51 -18.71 -4.64 1.22
N ALA A 52 -19.50 -4.04 2.12
CA ALA A 52 -18.97 -3.25 3.24
C ALA A 52 -18.07 -4.09 4.16
N PHE A 53 -18.46 -5.34 4.43
CA PHE A 53 -17.65 -6.29 5.18
C PHE A 53 -16.34 -6.64 4.45
N ALA A 54 -16.38 -6.84 3.12
CA ALA A 54 -15.18 -7.08 2.32
C ALA A 54 -14.21 -5.89 2.35
N PHE A 55 -14.71 -4.65 2.27
CA PHE A 55 -13.88 -3.46 2.44
C PHE A 55 -13.28 -3.40 3.85
N PHE A 56 -14.07 -3.66 4.89
CA PHE A 56 -13.59 -3.66 6.27
C PHE A 56 -12.46 -4.68 6.46
N VAL A 57 -12.66 -5.92 6.01
CA VAL A 57 -11.66 -6.98 6.11
C VAL A 57 -10.42 -6.67 5.27
N ALA A 58 -10.57 -6.10 4.07
CA ALA A 58 -9.44 -5.72 3.24
C ALA A 58 -8.56 -4.65 3.91
N VAL A 59 -9.18 -3.63 4.50
CA VAL A 59 -8.46 -2.59 5.25
C VAL A 59 -7.75 -3.20 6.47
N CYS A 60 -8.46 -3.98 7.29
CA CYS A 60 -7.85 -4.66 8.44
C CYS A 60 -6.69 -5.58 8.03
N SER A 61 -6.85 -6.33 6.94
CA SER A 61 -5.84 -7.22 6.39
C SER A 61 -4.60 -6.46 5.88
N SER A 62 -4.79 -5.30 5.25
CA SER A 62 -3.68 -4.48 4.76
C SER A 62 -2.82 -3.92 5.90
N VAL A 63 -3.44 -3.47 6.99
CA VAL A 63 -2.72 -3.01 8.20
C VAL A 63 -2.02 -4.16 8.91
N ALA A 64 -2.64 -5.34 8.93
CA ALA A 64 -2.02 -6.53 9.53
C ALA A 64 -0.74 -6.95 8.79
N MET A 65 -0.73 -6.82 7.46
CA MET A 65 0.43 -7.20 6.62
C MET A 65 1.63 -6.26 6.83
N SER A 66 1.39 -4.98 7.13
CA SER A 66 2.47 -4.00 7.34
C SER A 66 3.19 -4.14 8.69
N SER A 67 2.56 -4.82 9.65
CA SER A 67 3.06 -4.92 11.04
C SER A 67 4.09 -6.05 11.26
N VAL A 68 4.22 -7.00 10.33
CA VAL A 68 5.03 -8.23 10.53
C VAL A 68 5.80 -8.62 9.26
N PRO A 69 7.13 -8.87 9.32
CA PRO A 69 7.86 -9.45 8.19
C PRO A 69 7.34 -10.86 7.87
N GLY A 70 6.85 -11.06 6.64
CA GLY A 70 6.16 -12.30 6.24
C GLY A 70 4.65 -12.32 6.56
N GLY A 71 4.07 -11.18 6.95
CA GLY A 71 2.65 -11.05 7.31
C GLY A 71 1.65 -11.39 6.19
N GLY A 72 2.09 -11.55 4.94
CA GLY A 72 1.21 -11.87 3.80
C GLY A 72 0.46 -13.18 3.97
N ALA A 73 1.13 -14.25 4.39
CA ALA A 73 0.49 -15.56 4.62
C ALA A 73 -0.48 -15.54 5.81
N ILE A 74 -0.18 -14.74 6.84
CA ILE A 74 -1.05 -14.56 8.01
C ILE A 74 -2.32 -13.79 7.61
N ALA A 75 -2.16 -12.72 6.83
CA ALA A 75 -3.27 -11.91 6.30
C ALA A 75 -4.24 -12.75 5.46
N GLU A 76 -3.73 -13.67 4.64
CA GLU A 76 -4.57 -14.58 3.85
C GLU A 76 -5.35 -15.57 4.71
N THR A 77 -4.72 -16.10 5.76
CA THR A 77 -5.37 -16.98 6.72
C THR A 77 -6.50 -16.26 7.47
N ILE A 78 -6.31 -14.96 7.78
CA ILE A 78 -7.34 -14.10 8.36
C ILE A 78 -8.52 -13.94 7.40
N ILE A 79 -8.27 -13.68 6.12
CA ILE A 79 -9.34 -13.55 5.11
C ILE A 79 -10.16 -14.84 5.02
N ILE A 80 -9.49 -16.00 4.96
CA ILE A 80 -10.15 -17.32 4.89
C ILE A 80 -11.01 -17.58 6.13
N SER A 81 -10.47 -17.27 7.31
CA SER A 81 -11.17 -17.47 8.58
C SER A 81 -12.37 -16.55 8.73
N LEU A 82 -12.24 -15.27 8.35
CA LEU A 82 -13.32 -14.28 8.44
C LEU A 82 -14.44 -14.50 7.42
N PHE A 83 -14.10 -15.02 6.24
CA PHE A 83 -15.07 -15.35 5.20
C PHE A 83 -15.60 -16.79 5.30
N GLY A 84 -15.04 -17.62 6.19
CA GLY A 84 -15.41 -19.02 6.34
C GLY A 84 -15.11 -19.86 5.10
N PHE A 85 -14.07 -19.52 4.35
CA PHE A 85 -13.65 -20.30 3.19
C PHE A 85 -12.98 -21.61 3.63
N PRO A 86 -13.10 -22.67 2.80
CA PRO A 86 -12.42 -23.93 3.08
C PRO A 86 -10.89 -23.76 2.98
N VAL A 87 -10.14 -24.57 3.72
CA VAL A 87 -8.67 -24.45 3.83
C VAL A 87 -7.95 -24.73 2.50
N GLU A 88 -8.62 -25.43 1.60
CA GLU A 88 -8.24 -25.68 0.22
C GLU A 88 -8.13 -24.38 -0.60
N GLY A 89 -8.74 -23.28 -0.14
CA GLY A 89 -8.57 -21.95 -0.70
C GLY A 89 -7.23 -21.31 -0.36
N LEU A 90 -6.54 -21.74 0.70
CA LEU A 90 -5.29 -21.10 1.15
C LEU A 90 -4.19 -21.10 0.06
N PRO A 91 -3.88 -22.21 -0.62
CA PRO A 91 -2.89 -22.20 -1.71
C PRO A 91 -3.27 -21.24 -2.84
N ILE A 92 -4.56 -21.15 -3.18
CA ILE A 92 -5.04 -20.25 -4.24
C ILE A 92 -4.86 -18.79 -3.82
N CYS A 93 -5.16 -18.46 -2.55
CA CYS A 93 -4.92 -17.12 -2.00
C CYS A 93 -3.42 -16.75 -2.02
N ILE A 94 -2.54 -17.66 -1.62
CA ILE A 94 -1.08 -17.45 -1.63
C ILE A 94 -0.59 -17.19 -3.07
N MET A 95 -1.08 -17.96 -4.04
CA MET A 95 -0.71 -17.78 -5.45
C MET A 95 -1.19 -16.43 -6.00
N LEU A 96 -2.41 -16.01 -5.65
CA LEU A 96 -2.93 -14.70 -6.03
C LEU A 96 -2.14 -13.57 -5.36
N SER A 97 -1.74 -13.74 -4.10
CA SER A 97 -0.88 -12.76 -3.42
C SER A 97 0.43 -12.58 -4.16
N GLN A 98 1.11 -13.67 -4.54
CA GLN A 98 2.38 -13.55 -5.25
C GLN A 98 2.23 -12.91 -6.64
N LEU A 99 1.10 -13.16 -7.32
CA LEU A 99 0.78 -12.52 -8.59
C LEU A 99 0.53 -11.01 -8.42
N CYS A 100 -0.21 -10.62 -7.38
CA CYS A 100 -0.54 -9.22 -7.11
C CYS A 100 0.56 -8.46 -6.38
N ASP A 101 1.57 -9.14 -5.83
CA ASP A 101 2.67 -8.52 -5.06
C ASP A 101 3.52 -7.60 -5.93
N ALA A 102 3.85 -8.03 -7.16
CA ALA A 102 4.55 -7.21 -8.13
C ALA A 102 3.75 -5.95 -8.49
N ALA A 103 2.43 -6.08 -8.70
CA ALA A 103 1.55 -4.95 -8.98
C ALA A 103 1.44 -3.99 -7.79
N THR A 104 1.33 -4.53 -6.58
CA THR A 104 1.26 -3.76 -5.33
C THR A 104 2.53 -2.95 -5.12
N THR A 105 3.69 -3.57 -5.32
CA THR A 105 5.00 -2.91 -5.20
C THR A 105 5.18 -1.81 -6.25
N LEU A 106 4.74 -2.04 -7.49
CA LEU A 106 4.81 -1.03 -8.55
C LEU A 106 3.94 0.19 -8.25
N VAL A 107 2.70 -0.03 -7.80
CA VAL A 107 1.77 1.06 -7.46
C VAL A 107 2.31 1.85 -6.27
N ASN A 108 2.77 1.18 -5.21
CA ASN A 108 3.30 1.85 -4.03
C ASN A 108 4.57 2.66 -4.38
N SER A 109 5.51 2.08 -5.14
CA SER A 109 6.76 2.78 -5.51
C SER A 109 6.55 3.96 -6.47
N SER A 110 5.64 3.83 -7.44
CA SER A 110 5.32 4.92 -8.37
C SER A 110 4.54 6.05 -7.67
N GLY A 111 3.63 5.70 -6.76
CA GLY A 111 2.90 6.63 -5.92
C GLY A 111 3.81 7.46 -5.02
N ASP A 112 4.73 6.82 -4.30
CA ASP A 112 5.70 7.50 -3.43
C ASP A 112 6.63 8.44 -4.21
N THR A 113 7.04 8.03 -5.41
CA THR A 113 7.86 8.86 -6.30
C THR A 113 7.06 10.07 -6.81
N ALA A 114 5.79 9.88 -7.19
CA ALA A 114 4.95 10.99 -7.61
C ALA A 114 4.64 11.95 -6.45
N ALA A 115 4.34 11.42 -5.26
CA ALA A 115 4.05 12.19 -4.06
C ALA A 115 5.26 13.02 -3.62
N SER A 116 6.46 12.43 -3.59
CA SER A 116 7.69 13.17 -3.27
C SER A 116 7.96 14.30 -4.25
N MET A 117 7.69 14.10 -5.55
CA MET A 117 7.81 15.16 -6.56
C MET A 117 6.79 16.30 -6.35
N VAL A 118 5.54 15.97 -5.99
CA VAL A 118 4.51 16.98 -5.68
C VAL A 118 4.85 17.75 -4.41
N VAL A 119 5.24 17.06 -3.34
CA VAL A 119 5.66 17.68 -2.07
C VAL A 119 6.88 18.58 -2.29
N THR A 120 7.87 18.12 -3.05
CA THR A 120 9.04 18.93 -3.41
C THR A 120 8.65 20.20 -4.16
N ARG A 121 7.71 20.11 -5.11
CA ARG A 121 7.18 21.28 -5.84
C ARG A 121 6.43 22.24 -4.93
N LEU A 122 5.65 21.74 -3.97
CA LEU A 122 4.89 22.56 -3.03
C LEU A 122 5.80 23.27 -2.01
N LEU A 123 6.82 22.59 -1.49
CA LEU A 123 7.70 23.13 -0.45
C LEU A 123 8.81 24.02 -1.00
N TYR A 124 9.45 23.63 -2.11
CA TYR A 124 10.63 24.33 -2.64
C TYR A 124 10.36 25.16 -3.90
N GLY A 125 9.14 25.11 -4.43
CA GLY A 125 8.73 25.90 -5.59
C GLY A 125 9.24 25.35 -6.93
N LYS A 126 8.89 26.04 -8.02
CA LYS A 126 9.09 25.54 -9.39
C LYS A 126 10.58 25.46 -9.78
N ASP A 127 11.39 26.37 -9.29
CA ASP A 127 12.77 26.57 -9.75
C ASP A 127 13.80 25.86 -8.87
N TRP A 128 13.35 25.05 -7.91
CA TRP A 128 14.21 24.27 -7.02
C TRP A 128 15.21 23.40 -7.79
N LEU A 129 14.77 22.73 -8.86
CA LEU A 129 15.64 21.85 -9.65
C LEU A 129 16.75 22.64 -10.35
N GLU A 130 16.42 23.82 -10.90
CA GLU A 130 17.38 24.70 -11.56
C GLU A 130 18.39 25.29 -10.56
N GLN A 131 17.93 25.66 -9.35
CA GLN A 131 18.79 26.16 -8.28
C GLN A 131 19.80 25.12 -7.77
N ASN A 132 19.40 23.84 -7.72
CA ASN A 132 20.30 22.75 -7.31
C ASN A 132 21.27 22.33 -8.42
N LEU A 133 20.84 22.34 -9.69
CA LEU A 133 21.71 22.02 -10.82
C LEU A 133 22.71 23.14 -11.16
N SER A 134 22.36 24.41 -10.90
CA SER A 134 23.24 25.55 -11.19
C SER A 134 24.35 25.78 -10.15
N GLY A 135 24.42 24.97 -9.09
CA GLY A 135 25.50 25.02 -8.10
C GLY A 135 25.73 26.39 -7.46
N LYS A 136 24.73 27.28 -7.39
CA LYS A 136 24.86 28.57 -6.70
C LYS A 136 24.79 28.34 -5.18
N GLN A 137 25.88 27.78 -4.66
CA GLN A 137 26.32 27.96 -3.29
C GLN A 137 26.78 29.43 -3.17
N GLU A 138 25.89 30.30 -2.75
CA GLU A 138 26.26 31.52 -2.03
C GLU A 138 25.85 31.37 -0.56
#